data_AF-A0A536VWX4-F1
#
_entry.id   AF-A0A536VWX4-F1
#
_cell.length_a   1.000
_cell.length_b   1.000
_cell.length_c   1.000
_cell.angle_alpha   90.00
_cell.angle_beta   90.00
_cell.angle_gamma   90.00
#
_symmetry.space_group_name_H-M   'P 1'
#
loop_
_entity.id
_entity.type
_entity.pdbx_description
1 polymer ?
#
loop_
_entity_poly.entity_id
_entity_poly.type
_entity_poly.pdbx_seq_one_letter_code
_entity_poly.pdbx_strand_id
1 'polypeptide(L)' 'MAENDPDKLKGPGGLTLRQIHEQVRKSVARDREAQKMKNPLAQKPSRWQRFVRYVWDKKRG' A
#
# COMPACT_ATOMS: atom_id res chain seq x y z
N MET A 1 -2.57 3.08 33.63
CA MET A 1 -2.10 2.27 32.48
C MET A 1 -3.33 1.70 31.77
N ALA A 2 -3.97 2.47 30.90
CA ALA A 2 -5.12 1.99 30.14
C ALA A 2 -5.39 2.97 28.99
N GLU A 3 -4.68 2.86 27.85
CA GLU A 3 -5.02 3.78 26.74
C GLU A 3 -4.58 3.35 25.33
N ASN A 4 -4.56 2.05 25.06
CA ASN A 4 -4.48 1.60 23.66
C ASN A 4 -5.26 0.31 23.42
N ASP A 5 -6.49 0.28 23.89
CA ASP A 5 -7.41 -0.81 23.57
C ASP A 5 -8.01 -0.55 22.17
N PRO A 6 -7.63 -1.32 21.14
CA PRO A 6 -8.04 -1.07 19.75
C PRO A 6 -9.54 -1.31 19.52
N ASP A 7 -10.22 -1.93 20.49
CA ASP A 7 -11.67 -2.12 20.48
C ASP A 7 -12.42 -0.91 21.09
N LYS A 8 -11.73 -0.03 21.82
CA LYS A 8 -12.28 1.25 22.34
C LYS A 8 -12.06 2.43 21.39
N LEU A 9 -11.07 2.33 20.50
CA LEU A 9 -10.77 3.33 19.48
C LEU A 9 -11.67 3.12 18.26
N LYS A 10 -12.67 4.00 18.13
CA LYS A 10 -13.60 4.05 17.01
C LYS A 10 -13.09 5.00 15.94
N GLY A 11 -12.98 4.51 14.71
CA GLY A 11 -12.71 5.30 13.52
C GLY A 11 -13.99 5.81 12.85
N PRO A 12 -13.88 6.41 11.65
CA PRO A 12 -15.01 6.95 10.91
C PRO A 12 -16.08 5.87 10.66
N GLY A 13 -17.36 6.23 10.84
CA GLY A 13 -18.49 5.28 10.71
C GLY A 13 -18.73 4.37 11.92
N GLY A 14 -18.04 4.59 13.05
CA GLY A 14 -18.21 3.80 14.27
C GLY A 14 -17.51 2.43 14.26
N LEU A 15 -16.69 2.17 13.24
CA LEU A 15 -15.88 0.95 13.13
C LEU A 15 -14.72 0.99 14.13
N THR A 16 -14.36 -0.15 14.72
CA THR A 16 -13.15 -0.23 15.54
C THR A 16 -11.90 -0.20 14.66
N LEU A 17 -10.77 0.28 15.19
CA LEU A 17 -9.50 0.27 14.47
C LEU A 17 -9.13 -1.13 13.96
N ARG A 18 -9.47 -2.16 14.73
CA ARG A 18 -9.28 -3.57 14.34
C ARG A 18 -10.10 -3.95 13.12
N GLN A 19 -11.35 -3.52 13.03
CA GLN A 19 -12.20 -3.76 11.87
C GLN A 19 -11.69 -3.03 10.62
N ILE A 20 -11.26 -1.77 10.77
CA ILE A 20 -10.66 -1.00 9.68
C ILE A 20 -9.38 -1.69 9.19
N HIS A 21 -8.53 -2.13 10.10
CA HIS A 21 -7.30 -2.84 9.76
C HIS A 21 -7.57 -4.12 8.95
N GLU A 22 -8.55 -4.93 9.37
CA GLU A 22 -8.94 -6.15 8.66
C GLU A 22 -9.52 -5.87 7.27
N GLN A 23 -10.35 -4.84 7.12
CA GLN A 23 -10.88 -4.44 5.82
C GLN A 23 -9.77 -3.96 4.88
N VAL A 24 -8.88 -3.10 5.37
CA VAL A 24 -7.72 -2.61 4.61
C VAL A 24 -6.82 -3.78 4.22
N ARG A 25 -6.53 -4.70 5.14
CA ARG A 25 -5.71 -5.89 4.88
C ARG A 25 -6.28 -6.74 3.75
N LYS A 26 -7.60 -6.98 3.77
CA LYS A 26 -8.29 -7.73 2.71
C LYS A 26 -8.28 -6.99 1.37
N SER A 27 -8.45 -5.67 1.36
CA SER A 27 -8.39 -4.88 0.13
C SER A 27 -7.00 -4.90 -0.48
N VAL A 28 -5.97 -4.68 0.33
CA VAL A 28 -4.56 -4.70 -0.09
C VAL A 28 -4.16 -6.08 -0.61
N ALA A 29 -4.62 -7.16 0.03
CA ALA A 29 -4.37 -8.52 -0.46
C ALA A 29 -4.97 -8.74 -1.85
N ARG A 30 -6.24 -8.36 -2.07
CA ARG A 30 -6.89 -8.40 -3.39
C ARG A 30 -6.15 -7.58 -4.44
N ASP A 31 -5.79 -6.34 -4.11
CA ASP A 31 -5.07 -5.47 -5.04
C ASP A 31 -3.69 -6.03 -5.37
N ARG A 32 -3.02 -6.64 -4.39
CA ARG A 32 -1.73 -7.30 -4.60
C ARG A 32 -1.85 -8.54 -5.47
N GLU A 33 -2.88 -9.35 -5.32
CA GLU A 33 -3.15 -10.49 -6.21
C GLU A 33 -3.45 -10.04 -7.63
N ALA A 34 -4.29 -9.01 -7.79
CA ALA A 34 -4.57 -8.41 -9.09
C ALA A 34 -3.30 -7.81 -9.75
N GLN A 35 -2.40 -7.23 -8.96
CA GLN A 35 -1.11 -6.72 -9.43
C GLN A 35 -0.11 -7.85 -9.75
N LYS A 36 -0.11 -8.95 -9.00
CA LYS A 36 0.73 -10.12 -9.30
C LYS A 36 0.36 -10.80 -10.61
N MET A 37 -0.93 -10.82 -10.96
CA MET A 37 -1.39 -11.33 -12.27
C MET A 37 -0.96 -10.42 -13.43
N LYS A 38 -0.67 -9.13 -13.17
CA LYS A 38 -0.15 -8.21 -14.18
C LYS A 38 1.35 -8.43 -14.35
N ASN A 39 1.68 -9.28 -15.31
CA ASN A 39 3.03 -9.67 -15.68
C ASN A 39 4.02 -8.47 -15.65
N PRO A 40 4.98 -8.41 -14.71
CA PRO A 40 5.85 -7.26 -14.50
C PRO A 40 6.75 -6.95 -15.72
N LEU A 41 6.99 -7.94 -16.58
CA LEU A 41 7.73 -7.78 -17.83
C LEU A 41 6.87 -7.15 -18.95
N ALA A 42 5.54 -7.26 -18.87
CA ALA A 42 4.61 -6.64 -19.82
C ALA A 42 4.21 -5.20 -19.43
N GLN A 43 4.47 -4.80 -18.18
CA GLN A 43 4.18 -3.45 -17.72
C GLN A 43 5.27 -2.49 -18.19
N LYS A 44 4.91 -1.59 -19.12
CA LYS A 44 5.78 -0.48 -19.51
C LYS A 44 6.17 0.31 -18.25
N PRO A 45 7.48 0.58 -18.02
CA PRO A 45 7.92 1.29 -16.82
C PRO A 45 7.26 2.66 -16.75
N SER A 46 6.72 2.99 -15.57
CA SER A 46 5.98 4.24 -15.34
C SER A 46 6.90 5.45 -15.54
N ARG A 47 6.31 6.60 -15.89
CA ARG A 47 7.08 7.86 -16.05
C ARG A 47 7.88 8.20 -14.79
N TRP A 48 7.34 7.89 -13.63
CA TRP A 48 7.99 8.06 -12.33
C TRP A 48 9.18 7.13 -12.12
N GLN A 49 9.05 5.85 -12.47
CA GLN A 49 10.16 4.89 -12.41
C GLN A 49 11.31 5.30 -13.35
N ARG A 50 10.98 5.81 -14.53
CA ARG A 50 11.97 6.35 -15.47
C ARG A 50 12.68 7.58 -14.91
N PHE A 51 11.94 8.49 -14.28
CA PHE A 51 12.51 9.67 -13.63
C PHE A 51 13.46 9.30 -12.49
N VAL A 52 13.07 8.39 -11.61
CA VAL A 52 13.92 7.90 -10.52
C VAL A 52 15.21 7.28 -11.07
N ARG A 53 15.10 6.46 -12.12
CA ARG A 53 16.29 5.86 -12.77
C ARG A 53 17.21 6.93 -13.37
N TYR A 54 16.65 7.91 -14.09
CA TYR A 54 17.41 9.03 -14.65
C TYR A 54 18.17 9.83 -13.58
N VAL A 55 17.52 10.15 -12.46
CA VAL A 55 18.15 10.90 -11.36
C VAL A 55 19.28 10.10 -10.73
N TRP A 56 19.12 8.77 -10.60
CA TRP A 56 20.16 7.88 -10.07
C TRP A 56 21.35 7.74 -11.01
N ASP A 57 21.12 7.56 -12.31
CA ASP A 57 22.19 7.50 -13.32
C ASP A 57 22.98 8.81 -13.36
N LYS A 58 22.30 9.96 -13.23
CA LYS A 58 22.92 11.29 -13.18
C LYS A 58 23.75 11.54 -11.90
N LYS A 59 23.53 10.79 -10.82
CA LYS A 59 24.35 10.89 -9.59
C LYS A 59 25.52 9.91 -9.56
N ARG A 60 25.54 8.91 -10.44
CA ARG A 60 26.62 7.92 -10.54
C ARG A 60 27.66 8.23 -11.62
N GLY A 61 27.31 9.07 -12.60
CA GLY A 61 28.26 9.71 -13.51
C GLY A 61 28.66 11.08 -13.00
#